data_AF-A0A7C6XPV2-F1
#
_entry.id   AF-A0A7C6XPV2-F1
#
_cell.length_a   1.000
_cell.length_b   1.000
_cell.length_c   1.000
_cell.angle_alpha   90.00
_cell.angle_beta   90.00
_cell.angle_gamma   90.00
#
_symmetry.space_group_name_H-M   'P 1'
#
loop_
_entity.id
_entity.type
_entity.pdbx_description
1 polymer ?
#
loop_
_entity_poly.entity_id
_entity_poly.type
_entity_poly.pdbx_seq_one_letter_code
_entity_poly.pdbx_strand_id
1 'polypeptide(L)'
;MSLHEDALSDAFETLRGQWVEALDIDAGQTRLVTSRGAVLHGKSPTSGGALLTDDSRLLGSVITASTLAPDGVLTLALARPDSGNTMLITTRAPWALEFPLGAAIAARADGHIGRRPATGPRFATPQALDEWAASSPDEVEQAVLNAAADDWVSPGDVVSALLRSGVSDDREIERRGIDVLARLLVRGDLVAGSIDDTGFHPAPEPVEAVVEHVGTVWQALGGRRPGPGQIGWFDLPPEESV
;
A
#
# COMPACT_ATOMS: atom_id res chain seq x y z
N MET A 1 14.50 -24.10 16.99
CA MET A 1 13.53 -23.21 16.34
C MET A 1 12.24 -24.00 16.21
N SER A 2 11.16 -23.51 16.83
CA SER A 2 9.84 -24.15 16.71
C SER A 2 9.21 -23.76 15.37
N LEU A 3 8.32 -24.61 14.80
CA LEU A 3 7.57 -24.28 13.57
C LEU A 3 6.84 -22.93 13.62
N HIS A 4 6.55 -22.44 14.82
CA HIS A 4 5.94 -21.13 15.04
C HIS A 4 6.93 -19.97 14.88
N GLU A 5 8.18 -20.14 15.31
CA GLU A 5 9.25 -19.14 15.15
C GLU A 5 9.66 -19.01 13.68
N ASP A 6 9.77 -20.12 12.96
CA ASP A 6 10.12 -20.14 11.53
C ASP A 6 9.08 -19.38 10.71
N ALA A 7 7.79 -19.65 10.96
CA ALA A 7 6.70 -18.99 10.26
C ALA A 7 6.58 -17.48 10.56
N LEU A 8 6.97 -17.05 11.76
CA LEU A 8 7.06 -15.62 12.11
C LEU A 8 8.25 -14.97 11.41
N SER A 9 9.40 -15.65 11.39
CA SER A 9 10.59 -15.19 10.69
C SER A 9 10.31 -14.99 9.20
N ASP A 10 9.70 -15.97 8.54
CA ASP A 10 9.36 -15.89 7.11
C ASP A 10 8.44 -14.70 6.81
N ALA A 11 7.41 -14.49 7.64
CA ALA A 11 6.50 -13.37 7.48
C ALA A 11 7.20 -12.01 7.66
N PHE A 12 8.11 -11.89 8.62
CA PHE A 12 8.88 -10.67 8.82
C PHE A 12 9.91 -10.41 7.72
N GLU A 13 10.48 -11.46 7.13
CA GLU A 13 11.36 -11.36 5.97
C GLU A 13 10.61 -10.83 4.74
N THR A 14 9.30 -11.05 4.61
CA THR A 14 8.53 -10.44 3.51
C THR A 14 8.56 -8.91 3.53
N LEU A 15 8.75 -8.28 4.70
CA LEU A 15 8.87 -6.83 4.83
C LEU A 15 10.19 -6.29 4.25
N ARG A 16 11.23 -7.13 4.18
CA ARG A 16 12.55 -6.70 3.74
C ARG A 16 12.49 -6.21 2.30
N GLY A 17 13.13 -5.06 2.05
CA GLY A 17 13.17 -4.42 0.75
C GLY A 17 11.94 -3.60 0.40
N GLN A 18 10.89 -3.60 1.22
CA GLN A 18 9.75 -2.70 1.05
C GLN A 18 10.10 -1.31 1.58
N TRP A 19 9.69 -0.25 0.88
CA TRP A 19 9.82 1.11 1.40
C TRP A 19 8.57 1.54 2.16
N VAL A 20 8.73 2.55 3.02
CA VAL A 20 7.60 3.19 3.69
C VAL A 20 6.89 4.11 2.70
N GLU A 21 5.64 3.77 2.45
CA GLU A 21 4.74 4.42 1.51
C GLU A 21 4.03 5.61 2.18
N ALA A 22 3.57 5.38 3.42
CA ALA A 22 2.90 6.38 4.22
C ALA A 22 3.08 6.11 5.71
N LEU A 23 2.96 7.18 6.50
CA LEU A 23 2.91 7.13 7.94
C LEU A 23 1.73 7.97 8.41
N ASP A 24 0.84 7.45 9.24
CA ASP A 24 -0.21 8.26 9.86
C ASP A 24 -0.13 8.17 11.37
N ILE A 25 -0.35 9.29 12.04
CA ILE A 25 -0.23 9.43 13.50
C ILE A 25 -1.42 10.23 14.01
N ASP A 26 -2.34 9.52 14.65
CA ASP A 26 -3.42 10.09 15.45
C ASP A 26 -3.14 9.87 16.95
N ALA A 27 -3.88 10.56 17.82
CA ALA A 27 -3.75 10.55 19.28
C ALA A 27 -3.77 9.16 19.92
N GLY A 28 -4.26 8.13 19.22
CA GLY A 28 -4.35 6.76 19.73
C GLY A 28 -3.61 5.69 18.92
N GLN A 29 -3.19 5.97 17.68
CA GLN A 29 -2.71 4.94 16.77
C GLN A 29 -1.76 5.52 15.71
N THR A 30 -0.69 4.78 15.45
CA THR A 30 0.16 4.97 14.28
C THR A 30 -0.08 3.86 13.28
N ARG A 31 -0.14 4.26 12.01
CA ARG A 31 -0.23 3.37 10.86
C ARG A 31 0.98 3.62 9.98
N LEU A 32 1.82 2.61 9.82
CA LEU A 32 2.90 2.63 8.82
C LEU A 32 2.50 1.71 7.68
N VAL A 33 2.45 2.25 6.47
CA VAL A 33 2.08 1.52 5.26
C VAL A 33 3.32 1.32 4.42
N THR A 34 3.52 0.11 3.90
CA THR A 34 4.66 -0.22 3.04
C THR A 34 4.26 -0.36 1.58
N SER A 35 5.26 -0.35 0.71
CA SER A 35 5.10 -0.44 -0.75
C SER A 35 4.61 -1.75 -1.30
N ARG A 36 4.41 -2.78 -0.48
CA ARG A 36 3.68 -4.00 -0.87
C ARG A 36 2.45 -4.22 -0.01
N GLY A 37 1.90 -3.16 0.59
CA GLY A 37 0.62 -3.21 1.30
C GLY A 37 0.67 -3.84 2.68
N ALA A 38 1.84 -3.95 3.32
CA ALA A 38 1.88 -4.28 4.74
C ALA A 38 1.54 -3.04 5.57
N VAL A 39 0.74 -3.21 6.62
CA VAL A 39 0.25 -2.12 7.47
C VAL A 39 0.56 -2.44 8.92
N LEU A 40 1.45 -1.67 9.52
CA LEU A 40 1.74 -1.75 10.95
C LEU A 40 0.86 -0.76 11.70
N HIS A 41 -0.06 -1.30 12.50
CA HIS A 41 -0.87 -0.62 13.48
C HIS A 41 -0.22 -0.73 14.87
N GLY A 42 -0.02 0.37 15.57
CA GLY A 42 0.50 0.33 16.95
C GLY A 42 0.55 1.70 17.59
N LYS A 43 1.08 1.78 18.81
CA LYS A 43 1.42 3.09 19.40
C LYS A 43 2.65 3.67 18.70
N SER A 44 2.76 5.00 18.72
CA SER A 44 3.79 5.75 17.99
C SER A 44 5.14 5.07 18.04
N PRO A 45 5.68 4.65 16.88
CA PRO A 45 6.99 4.06 16.85
C PRO A 45 7.98 5.08 17.37
N THR A 46 8.78 4.67 18.35
CA THR A 46 9.76 5.57 18.96
C THR A 46 11.03 5.56 18.10
N SER A 47 11.31 6.68 17.43
CA SER A 47 12.54 6.87 16.63
C SER A 47 13.34 8.07 17.13
N GLY A 48 13.92 7.98 18.33
CA GLY A 48 14.78 9.03 18.90
C GLY A 48 14.16 10.44 19.03
N GLY A 49 12.86 10.61 18.76
CA GLY A 49 12.11 11.86 18.71
C GLY A 49 10.65 11.65 18.27
N ALA A 50 9.83 12.70 18.33
CA ALA A 50 8.44 12.64 17.88
C ALA A 50 8.37 12.48 16.35
N LEU A 51 7.43 11.66 15.86
CA LEU A 51 7.16 11.43 14.45
C LEU A 51 5.95 12.26 13.99
N LEU A 52 5.86 12.56 12.69
CA LEU A 52 4.74 13.28 12.05
C LEU A 52 4.11 12.45 10.91
N THR A 53 2.86 12.75 10.55
CA THR A 53 2.07 12.09 9.48
C THR A 53 2.68 12.17 8.06
N ASP A 54 3.70 12.99 7.84
CA ASP A 54 4.46 13.03 6.59
C ASP A 54 5.96 13.16 6.88
N ASP A 55 6.41 12.38 7.87
CA ASP A 55 7.80 12.43 8.30
C ASP A 55 8.73 12.01 7.17
N SER A 56 9.41 12.98 6.57
CA SER A 56 10.38 12.79 5.50
C SER A 56 11.58 11.93 5.94
N ARG A 57 11.71 11.62 7.24
CA ARG A 57 12.69 10.64 7.70
C ARG A 57 12.31 9.21 7.42
N LEU A 58 11.02 8.94 7.23
CA LEU A 58 10.47 7.61 7.03
C LEU A 58 10.05 7.36 5.60
N LEU A 59 9.33 8.30 4.99
CA LEU A 59 8.84 8.14 3.62
C LEU A 59 9.99 7.81 2.66
N GLY A 60 9.81 6.76 1.86
CA GLY A 60 10.83 6.22 0.95
C GLY A 60 11.98 5.45 1.60
N SER A 61 12.03 5.37 2.94
CA SER A 61 13.03 4.53 3.64
C SER A 61 12.70 3.06 3.46
N VAL A 62 13.71 2.24 3.19
CA VAL A 62 13.59 0.82 2.92
C VAL A 62 13.76 0.02 4.19
N ILE A 63 12.86 -0.92 4.47
CA ILE A 63 12.99 -1.87 5.58
C ILE A 63 14.12 -2.84 5.25
N THR A 64 15.21 -2.79 6.02
CA THR A 64 16.37 -3.66 5.83
C THR A 64 16.37 -4.86 6.77
N ALA A 65 15.71 -4.75 7.91
CA ALA A 65 15.55 -5.82 8.87
C ALA A 65 14.32 -5.60 9.76
N SER A 66 13.81 -6.69 10.31
CA SER A 66 12.70 -6.72 11.25
C SER A 66 13.04 -7.72 12.36
N THR A 67 12.84 -7.33 13.61
CA THR A 67 13.15 -8.17 14.77
C THR A 67 12.03 -8.09 15.79
N LEU A 68 11.69 -9.24 16.36
CA LEU A 68 10.64 -9.38 17.37
C LEU A 68 11.27 -9.87 18.67
N ALA A 69 11.16 -9.07 19.73
CA ALA A 69 11.62 -9.44 21.05
C ALA A 69 10.61 -10.36 21.77
N PRO A 70 11.06 -11.18 22.74
CA PRO A 70 10.18 -12.09 23.48
C PRO A 70 9.06 -11.41 24.28
N ASP A 71 9.22 -10.13 24.61
CA ASP A 71 8.22 -9.31 25.30
C ASP A 71 7.20 -8.67 24.34
N GLY A 72 7.24 -9.04 23.05
CA GLY A 72 6.33 -8.57 22.03
C GLY A 72 6.71 -7.21 21.45
N VAL A 73 7.93 -6.71 21.67
CA VAL A 73 8.41 -5.48 21.01
C VAL A 73 8.86 -5.78 19.58
N LEU A 74 8.24 -5.11 18.60
CA LEU A 74 8.63 -5.18 17.19
C LEU A 74 9.54 -4.00 16.85
N THR A 75 10.70 -4.29 16.27
CA THR A 75 11.63 -3.29 15.76
C THR A 75 11.83 -3.47 14.25
N LEU A 76 11.71 -2.37 13.50
CA LEU A 76 12.02 -2.27 12.09
C LEU A 76 13.27 -1.41 11.91
N ALA A 77 14.25 -1.92 11.17
CA ALA A 77 15.40 -1.15 10.73
C ALA A 77 15.13 -0.60 9.32
N LEU A 78 15.27 0.71 9.17
CA LEU A 78 14.92 1.46 7.97
C LEU A 78 16.16 2.19 7.47
N ALA A 79 16.60 1.88 6.25
CA ALA A 79 17.69 2.59 5.59
C ALA A 79 17.14 3.60 4.61
N ARG A 80 17.65 4.83 4.65
CA ARG A 80 17.41 5.77 3.55
C ARG A 80 18.38 5.47 2.40
N PRO A 81 17.90 5.34 1.16
CA PRO A 81 18.74 5.07 0.00
C PRO A 81 19.92 6.05 -0.12
N ASP A 82 19.68 7.34 0.13
CA ASP A 82 20.65 8.40 -0.21
C ASP A 82 21.65 8.74 0.90
N SER A 83 21.38 8.33 2.14
CA SER A 83 22.17 8.79 3.29
C SER A 83 23.00 7.70 3.98
N GLY A 84 22.74 6.43 3.68
CA GLY A 84 23.36 5.29 4.37
C GLY A 84 23.03 5.18 5.87
N ASN A 85 22.22 6.10 6.41
CA ASN A 85 21.80 6.08 7.80
C ASN A 85 20.66 5.08 7.99
N THR A 86 20.83 4.20 8.98
CA THR A 86 19.78 3.31 9.46
C THR A 86 19.07 3.94 10.65
N MET A 87 17.75 4.05 10.54
CA MET A 87 16.87 4.45 11.64
C MET A 87 16.15 3.21 12.18
N LEU A 88 15.98 3.16 13.50
CA LEU A 88 15.19 2.12 14.16
C LEU A 88 13.82 2.68 14.52
N ILE A 89 12.79 1.95 14.11
CA ILE A 89 11.42 2.13 14.55
C ILE A 89 11.08 1.00 15.51
N THR A 90 10.65 1.34 16.72
CA THR A 90 10.24 0.35 17.72
C THR A 90 8.79 0.60 18.14
N THR A 91 7.94 -0.41 18.02
CA THR A 91 6.57 -0.40 18.54
C THR A 91 6.39 -1.47 19.62
N ARG A 92 5.81 -1.09 20.74
CA ARG A 92 5.49 -1.98 21.85
C ARG A 92 4.07 -2.49 21.72
N ALA A 93 3.81 -3.70 22.19
CA ALA A 93 2.46 -4.22 22.21
C ALA A 93 1.50 -3.30 22.98
N PRO A 94 0.21 -3.18 22.58
CA PRO A 94 -0.41 -3.90 21.48
C PRO A 94 -0.07 -3.31 20.10
N TRP A 95 0.14 -4.19 19.12
CA TRP A 95 0.30 -3.84 17.71
C TRP A 95 -0.25 -4.96 16.82
N ALA A 96 -0.59 -4.61 15.58
CA ALA A 96 -0.99 -5.54 14.53
C ALA A 96 -0.28 -5.17 13.23
N LEU A 97 0.33 -6.16 12.60
CA LEU A 97 0.92 -6.08 11.27
C LEU A 97 0.02 -6.85 10.32
N GLU A 98 -0.73 -6.13 9.49
CA GLU A 98 -1.55 -6.69 8.43
C GLU A 98 -0.74 -6.77 7.14
N PHE A 99 -1.00 -7.81 6.35
CA PHE A 99 -0.37 -8.07 5.06
C PHE A 99 -1.47 -8.18 3.99
N PRO A 100 -1.10 -8.12 2.69
CA PRO A 100 -2.02 -8.44 1.61
C PRO A 100 -2.72 -9.79 1.80
N LEU A 101 -3.86 -9.98 1.14
CA LEU A 101 -4.66 -11.20 1.21
C LEU A 101 -5.19 -11.54 2.62
N GLY A 102 -5.23 -10.55 3.52
CA GLY A 102 -5.83 -10.67 4.86
C GLY A 102 -4.97 -11.37 5.92
N ALA A 103 -3.74 -11.76 5.59
CA ALA A 103 -2.80 -12.30 6.57
C ALA A 103 -2.46 -11.24 7.63
N ALA A 104 -2.21 -11.66 8.87
CA ALA A 104 -1.82 -10.74 9.93
C ALA A 104 -0.99 -11.40 11.02
N ILE A 105 -0.15 -10.61 11.68
CA ILE A 105 0.53 -10.96 12.93
C ILE A 105 0.20 -9.87 13.93
N ALA A 106 -0.12 -10.22 15.17
CA ALA A 106 -0.43 -9.21 16.19
C ALA A 106 0.13 -9.62 17.54
N ALA A 107 0.62 -8.64 18.30
CA ALA A 107 0.95 -8.80 19.70
C ALA A 107 -0.13 -8.14 20.57
N ARG A 108 -0.62 -8.88 21.56
CA ARG A 108 -1.53 -8.39 22.60
C ARG A 108 -0.75 -7.65 23.70
N ALA A 109 -1.44 -6.89 24.53
CA ALA A 109 -0.83 -6.11 25.61
C ALA A 109 -0.05 -6.96 26.65
N ASP A 110 -0.33 -8.26 26.74
CA ASP A 110 0.40 -9.24 27.56
C ASP A 110 1.65 -9.82 26.86
N GLY A 111 1.97 -9.35 25.65
CA GLY A 111 3.07 -9.82 24.83
C GLY A 111 2.75 -11.08 24.01
N HIS A 112 1.55 -11.67 24.14
CA HIS A 112 1.21 -12.87 23.39
C HIS A 112 1.03 -12.56 21.90
N ILE A 113 1.63 -13.39 21.05
CA ILE A 113 1.69 -13.20 19.60
C ILE A 113 0.75 -14.17 18.91
N GLY A 114 -0.19 -13.62 18.15
CA GLY A 114 -1.11 -14.36 17.31
C GLY A 114 -0.76 -14.18 15.84
N ARG A 115 -1.09 -15.20 15.03
CA ARG A 115 -1.02 -15.14 13.57
C ARG A 115 -2.36 -15.51 12.98
N ARG A 116 -2.77 -14.77 11.96
CA ARG A 116 -3.86 -15.11 11.05
C ARG A 116 -3.24 -15.42 9.67
N PRO A 117 -3.48 -16.61 9.09
CA PRO A 117 -3.03 -16.91 7.73
C PRO A 117 -3.78 -16.06 6.70
N ALA A 118 -3.27 -16.01 5.48
CA ALA A 118 -3.96 -15.37 4.37
C ALA A 118 -5.31 -16.04 4.13
N THR A 119 -6.33 -15.23 3.85
CA THR A 119 -7.70 -15.67 3.58
C THR A 119 -8.05 -15.64 2.09
N GLY A 120 -7.18 -15.07 1.25
CA GLY A 120 -7.40 -14.86 -0.17
C GLY A 120 -7.55 -13.37 -0.52
N PRO A 121 -7.74 -13.05 -1.82
CA PRO A 121 -7.86 -11.68 -2.27
C PRO A 121 -9.08 -10.99 -1.65
N ARG A 122 -8.90 -9.73 -1.27
CA ARG A 122 -9.94 -8.89 -0.68
C ARG A 122 -10.59 -7.99 -1.73
N PHE A 123 -9.81 -7.54 -2.71
CA PHE A 123 -10.22 -6.65 -3.78
C PHE A 123 -10.27 -7.41 -5.10
N ALA A 124 -9.18 -8.10 -5.46
CA ALA A 124 -9.07 -8.87 -6.70
C ALA A 124 -9.74 -10.26 -6.58
N THR A 125 -10.98 -10.31 -6.08
CA THR A 125 -11.73 -11.58 -6.03
C THR A 125 -12.11 -12.02 -7.45
N PRO A 126 -12.23 -13.33 -7.74
CA PRO A 126 -12.63 -13.79 -9.08
C PRO A 126 -13.93 -13.15 -9.58
N GLN A 127 -14.92 -13.02 -8.70
CA GLN A 127 -16.19 -12.37 -9.02
C GLN A 127 -16.00 -10.88 -9.38
N ALA A 128 -15.21 -10.14 -8.58
CA ALA A 128 -14.95 -8.73 -8.85
C ALA A 128 -14.20 -8.53 -10.16
N LEU A 129 -13.21 -9.38 -10.46
CA LEU A 129 -12.46 -9.36 -11.72
C LEU A 129 -13.40 -9.59 -12.92
N ASP A 130 -14.28 -10.59 -12.85
CA ASP A 130 -15.27 -10.87 -13.91
C ASP A 130 -16.23 -9.69 -14.12
N GLU A 131 -16.74 -9.10 -13.03
CA GLU A 131 -17.63 -7.94 -13.06
C GLU A 131 -16.94 -6.70 -13.65
N TRP A 132 -15.69 -6.44 -13.28
CA TRP A 132 -14.91 -5.31 -13.78
C TRP A 132 -14.53 -5.49 -15.25
N ALA A 133 -14.12 -6.69 -15.66
CA ALA A 133 -13.80 -7.00 -17.05
C ALA A 133 -15.00 -6.80 -17.99
N ALA A 134 -16.22 -7.09 -17.52
CA ALA A 134 -17.45 -6.93 -18.31
C ALA A 134 -18.03 -5.49 -18.29
N SER A 135 -17.43 -4.58 -17.52
CA SER A 135 -17.93 -3.21 -17.36
C SER A 135 -17.54 -2.32 -18.54
N SER A 136 -18.08 -1.09 -18.57
CA SER A 136 -17.69 -0.05 -19.53
C SER A 136 -17.30 1.23 -18.79
N PRO A 137 -16.34 2.03 -19.32
CA PRO A 137 -15.92 3.26 -18.67
C PRO A 137 -17.09 4.23 -18.44
N ASP A 138 -17.21 4.73 -17.20
CA ASP A 138 -18.08 5.85 -16.84
C ASP A 138 -17.39 7.22 -17.06
N GLU A 139 -18.09 8.31 -16.72
CA GLU A 139 -17.55 9.67 -16.89
C GLU A 139 -16.30 9.94 -16.04
N VAL A 140 -16.17 9.32 -14.86
CA VAL A 140 -15.00 9.47 -13.98
C VAL A 140 -13.83 8.72 -14.59
N GLU A 141 -14.05 7.48 -15.02
CA GLU A 141 -13.04 6.66 -15.70
C GLU A 141 -12.56 7.35 -16.99
N GLN A 142 -13.47 7.92 -17.77
CA GLN A 142 -13.11 8.64 -18.99
C GLN A 142 -12.30 9.91 -18.70
N ALA A 143 -12.58 10.61 -17.61
CA ALA A 143 -11.78 11.75 -17.19
C ALA A 143 -10.34 11.35 -16.80
N VAL A 144 -10.17 10.18 -16.18
CA VAL A 144 -8.84 9.63 -15.87
C VAL A 144 -8.12 9.21 -17.15
N LEU A 145 -8.79 8.54 -18.08
CA LEU A 145 -8.20 8.15 -19.37
C LEU A 145 -7.79 9.35 -20.22
N ASN A 146 -8.58 10.42 -20.20
CA ASN A 146 -8.21 11.67 -20.88
C ASN A 146 -6.96 12.31 -20.24
N ALA A 147 -6.79 12.21 -18.91
CA ALA A 147 -5.57 12.67 -18.25
C ALA A 147 -4.36 11.78 -18.64
N ALA A 148 -4.57 10.47 -18.74
CA ALA A 148 -3.56 9.51 -19.16
C ALA A 148 -3.10 9.69 -20.61
N ALA A 149 -3.91 10.34 -21.45
CA ALA A 149 -3.52 10.69 -22.82
C ALA A 149 -2.53 11.87 -22.88
N ASP A 150 -2.47 12.69 -21.82
CA ASP A 150 -1.57 13.85 -21.74
C ASP A 150 -0.27 13.53 -21.00
N ASP A 151 -0.34 12.74 -19.92
CA ASP A 151 0.81 12.36 -19.07
C ASP A 151 0.48 11.09 -18.24
N TRP A 152 1.47 10.52 -17.55
CA TRP A 152 1.26 9.43 -16.61
C TRP A 152 0.33 9.86 -15.47
N VAL A 153 -0.60 8.97 -15.10
CA VAL A 153 -1.56 9.25 -14.03
C VAL A 153 -1.14 8.60 -12.72
N SER A 154 -1.57 9.22 -11.64
CA SER A 154 -1.41 8.76 -10.27
C SER A 154 -2.79 8.55 -9.63
N PRO A 155 -2.87 7.93 -8.45
CA PRO A 155 -4.11 7.92 -7.67
C PRO A 155 -4.71 9.31 -7.42
N GLY A 156 -3.89 10.37 -7.39
CA GLY A 156 -4.34 11.75 -7.23
C GLY A 156 -5.24 12.22 -8.38
N ASP A 157 -5.05 11.69 -9.58
CA ASP A 157 -5.86 12.02 -10.77
C ASP A 157 -7.24 11.37 -10.67
N VAL A 158 -7.31 10.14 -10.15
CA VAL A 158 -8.56 9.45 -9.83
C VAL A 158 -9.35 10.20 -8.76
N VAL A 159 -8.67 10.62 -7.69
CA VAL A 159 -9.27 11.48 -6.65
C VAL A 159 -9.79 12.79 -7.26
N SER A 160 -9.00 13.41 -8.14
CA SER A 160 -9.38 14.65 -8.82
C SER A 160 -10.61 14.46 -9.71
N ALA A 161 -10.71 13.35 -10.44
CA ALA A 161 -11.87 13.01 -11.27
C ALA A 161 -13.13 12.81 -10.42
N LEU A 162 -13.03 12.07 -9.30
CA LEU A 162 -14.14 11.86 -8.36
C LEU A 162 -14.65 13.18 -7.74
N LEU A 163 -13.73 14.08 -7.37
CA LEU A 163 -14.09 15.40 -6.84
C LEU A 163 -14.81 16.24 -7.88
N ARG A 164 -14.34 16.24 -9.13
CA ARG A 164 -15.00 16.95 -10.24
C ARG A 164 -16.39 16.39 -10.55
N SER A 165 -16.60 15.08 -10.35
CA SER A 165 -17.93 14.46 -10.47
C SER A 165 -18.82 14.69 -9.23
N GLY A 166 -18.37 15.47 -8.24
CA GLY A 166 -19.15 15.84 -7.06
C GLY A 166 -19.04 14.92 -5.84
N VAL A 167 -18.14 13.93 -5.85
CA VAL A 167 -17.88 13.09 -4.66
C VAL A 167 -17.02 13.88 -3.68
N SER A 168 -17.51 14.11 -2.47
CA SER A 168 -16.82 14.92 -1.45
C SER A 168 -16.58 14.19 -0.13
N ASP A 169 -17.26 13.06 0.10
CA ASP A 169 -17.05 12.23 1.29
C ASP A 169 -15.79 11.37 1.11
N ASP A 170 -14.86 11.44 2.08
CA ASP A 170 -13.56 10.76 1.98
C ASP A 170 -13.68 9.23 1.99
N ARG A 171 -14.69 8.66 2.66
CA ARG A 171 -14.92 7.21 2.62
C ARG A 171 -15.43 6.78 1.24
N GLU A 172 -16.23 7.63 0.63
CA GLU A 172 -16.75 7.39 -0.71
C GLU A 172 -15.67 7.58 -1.78
N ILE A 173 -14.72 8.51 -1.58
CA ILE A 173 -13.50 8.64 -2.39
C ILE A 173 -12.63 7.39 -2.22
N GLU A 174 -12.42 6.91 -1.00
CA GLU A 174 -11.66 5.70 -0.72
C GLU A 174 -12.26 4.50 -1.47
N ARG A 175 -13.56 4.23 -1.26
CA ARG A 175 -14.23 3.09 -1.88
C ARG A 175 -14.27 3.20 -3.40
N ARG A 176 -14.73 4.34 -3.94
CA ARG A 176 -14.85 4.52 -5.39
C ARG A 176 -13.51 4.62 -6.10
N GLY A 177 -12.48 5.18 -5.46
CA GLY A 177 -11.15 5.28 -6.04
C GLY A 177 -10.53 3.92 -6.34
N ILE A 178 -10.68 2.98 -5.39
CA ILE A 178 -10.27 1.58 -5.59
C ILE A 178 -11.03 0.96 -6.77
N ASP A 179 -12.35 1.10 -6.80
CA ASP A 179 -13.18 0.52 -7.88
C ASP A 179 -12.82 1.09 -9.26
N VAL A 180 -12.55 2.40 -9.35
CA VAL A 180 -12.17 3.07 -10.62
C VAL A 180 -10.85 2.54 -11.15
N LEU A 181 -9.80 2.50 -10.33
CA LEU A 181 -8.51 1.96 -10.77
C LEU A 181 -8.62 0.46 -11.11
N ALA A 182 -9.32 -0.31 -10.28
CA ALA A 182 -9.48 -1.73 -10.51
C ALA A 182 -10.15 -2.02 -11.86
N ARG A 183 -11.22 -1.28 -12.21
CA ARG A 183 -11.88 -1.42 -13.52
C ARG A 183 -10.96 -1.05 -14.68
N LEU A 184 -10.26 0.08 -14.59
CA LEU A 184 -9.34 0.54 -15.64
C LEU A 184 -8.20 -0.46 -15.86
N LEU A 185 -7.63 -1.02 -14.79
CA LEU A 185 -6.57 -2.02 -14.86
C LEU A 185 -7.07 -3.35 -15.44
N VAL A 186 -8.21 -3.85 -14.96
CA VAL A 186 -8.73 -5.18 -15.35
C VAL A 186 -9.23 -5.20 -16.78
N ARG A 187 -9.81 -4.10 -17.28
CA ARG A 187 -10.17 -3.95 -18.70
C ARG A 187 -8.96 -3.75 -19.62
N GLY A 188 -7.79 -3.46 -19.05
CA GLY A 188 -6.59 -3.11 -19.80
C GLY A 188 -6.61 -1.69 -20.36
N ASP A 189 -7.48 -0.81 -19.85
CA ASP A 189 -7.51 0.60 -20.24
C ASP A 189 -6.28 1.36 -19.69
N LEU A 190 -5.73 0.89 -18.57
CA LEU A 190 -4.47 1.35 -17.98
C LEU A 190 -3.58 0.18 -17.61
N VAL A 191 -2.28 0.45 -17.55
CA VAL A 191 -1.24 -0.45 -17.04
C VAL A 191 -0.58 0.20 -15.83
N ALA A 192 -0.37 -0.57 -14.75
CA ALA A 192 0.37 -0.09 -13.58
C ALA A 192 1.88 -0.25 -13.77
N GLY A 193 2.64 0.63 -13.15
CA GLY A 193 4.09 0.60 -13.24
C GLY A 193 4.78 1.58 -12.29
N SER A 194 6.06 1.78 -12.57
CA SER A 194 6.93 2.73 -11.89
C SER A 194 7.55 3.70 -12.89
N ILE A 195 7.98 4.87 -12.43
CA ILE A 195 8.68 5.86 -13.24
C ILE A 195 10.09 6.02 -12.69
N ASP A 196 11.06 6.07 -13.58
CA ASP A 196 12.42 6.52 -13.29
C ASP A 196 12.92 7.49 -14.38
N ASP A 197 14.21 7.83 -14.34
CA ASP A 197 14.85 8.75 -15.30
C ASP A 197 14.75 8.29 -16.77
N THR A 198 14.42 7.02 -17.01
CA THR A 198 14.28 6.44 -18.36
C THR A 198 12.83 6.32 -18.83
N GLY A 199 11.87 6.63 -17.95
CA GLY A 199 10.46 6.70 -18.28
C GLY A 199 9.59 5.75 -17.45
N PHE A 200 8.43 5.39 -18.01
CA PHE A 200 7.50 4.45 -17.39
C PHE A 200 7.90 3.00 -17.66
N HIS A 201 7.88 2.20 -16.60
CA HIS A 201 8.16 0.76 -16.64
C HIS A 201 6.96 -0.01 -16.11
N PRO A 202 6.26 -0.78 -16.96
CA PRO A 202 5.16 -1.63 -16.53
C PRO A 202 5.58 -2.58 -15.41
N ALA A 203 4.68 -2.76 -14.44
CA ALA A 203 4.84 -3.73 -13.38
C ALA A 203 4.88 -5.15 -13.97
N PRO A 204 5.84 -6.01 -13.58
CA PRO A 204 5.89 -7.40 -14.04
C PRO A 204 4.80 -8.29 -13.42
N GLU A 205 4.13 -7.81 -12.37
CA GLU A 205 3.06 -8.51 -11.68
C GLU A 205 1.79 -8.66 -12.53
N PRO A 206 1.05 -9.77 -12.39
CA PRO A 206 -0.24 -9.92 -13.04
C PRO A 206 -1.27 -8.94 -12.47
N VAL A 207 -2.29 -8.59 -13.26
CA VAL A 207 -3.25 -7.52 -12.94
C VAL A 207 -3.97 -7.75 -11.61
N GLU A 208 -4.25 -9.00 -11.24
CA GLU A 208 -4.92 -9.35 -9.99
C GLU A 208 -4.05 -8.99 -8.78
N ALA A 209 -2.74 -9.22 -8.88
CA ALA A 209 -1.80 -8.84 -7.83
C ALA A 209 -1.66 -7.31 -7.73
N VAL A 210 -1.65 -6.62 -8.87
CA VAL A 210 -1.66 -5.15 -8.91
C VAL A 210 -2.91 -4.58 -8.27
N VAL A 211 -4.10 -5.07 -8.63
CA VAL A 211 -5.38 -4.60 -8.07
C VAL A 211 -5.47 -4.87 -6.58
N GLU A 212 -5.07 -6.05 -6.12
CA GLU A 212 -5.02 -6.37 -4.69
C GLU A 212 -4.06 -5.43 -3.94
N HIS A 213 -2.90 -5.13 -4.54
CA HIS A 213 -1.94 -4.19 -4.00
C HIS A 213 -2.53 -2.77 -3.88
N VAL A 214 -3.08 -2.24 -4.98
CA VAL A 214 -3.71 -0.91 -5.04
C VAL A 214 -4.80 -0.79 -3.98
N GLY A 215 -5.75 -1.74 -3.94
CA GLY A 215 -6.83 -1.72 -2.96
C GLY A 215 -6.32 -1.79 -1.52
N THR A 216 -5.30 -2.62 -1.27
CA THR A 216 -4.70 -2.76 0.07
C THR A 216 -4.04 -1.47 0.53
N VAL A 217 -3.18 -0.87 -0.29
CA VAL A 217 -2.48 0.38 0.08
C VAL A 217 -3.48 1.53 0.19
N TRP A 218 -4.40 1.67 -0.77
CA TRP A 218 -5.39 2.74 -0.76
C TRP A 218 -6.27 2.68 0.50
N GLN A 219 -6.80 1.51 0.84
CA GLN A 219 -7.56 1.34 2.08
C GLN A 219 -6.70 1.61 3.33
N ALA A 220 -5.43 1.24 3.31
CA ALA A 220 -4.52 1.46 4.42
C ALA A 220 -4.25 2.96 4.69
N LEU A 221 -4.27 3.79 3.63
CA LEU A 221 -4.15 5.25 3.74
C LEU A 221 -5.34 5.88 4.48
N GLY A 222 -6.51 5.22 4.52
CA GLY A 222 -7.63 5.51 5.41
C GLY A 222 -8.17 6.94 5.33
N GLY A 223 -9.01 7.24 4.33
CA GLY A 223 -9.54 8.58 4.06
C GLY A 223 -8.49 9.62 3.61
N ARG A 224 -7.19 9.39 3.81
CA ARG A 224 -6.13 10.21 3.20
C ARG A 224 -6.13 9.98 1.69
N ARG A 225 -6.05 11.09 0.95
CA ARG A 225 -5.86 11.06 -0.50
C ARG A 225 -4.40 10.70 -0.79
N PRO A 226 -4.13 9.72 -1.66
CA PRO A 226 -2.76 9.40 -2.02
C PRO A 226 -2.12 10.60 -2.75
N GLY A 227 -0.88 10.91 -2.41
CA GLY A 227 -0.05 11.90 -3.09
C GLY A 227 0.53 11.38 -4.41
N PRO A 228 1.22 12.24 -5.17
CA PRO A 228 1.83 11.85 -6.46
C PRO A 228 2.81 10.69 -6.29
N GLY A 229 2.64 9.65 -7.12
CA GLY A 229 3.46 8.44 -7.10
C GLY A 229 3.28 7.53 -5.90
N GLN A 230 2.35 7.86 -4.98
CA GLN A 230 1.96 6.89 -3.97
C GLN A 230 1.14 5.77 -4.59
N ILE A 231 1.26 4.54 -4.07
CA ILE A 231 0.65 3.30 -4.59
C ILE A 231 1.26 2.83 -5.91
N GLY A 232 1.43 3.72 -6.87
CA GLY A 232 2.00 3.43 -8.18
C GLY A 232 1.70 4.53 -9.19
N TRP A 233 2.26 4.35 -10.38
CA TRP A 233 1.96 5.15 -11.56
C TRP A 233 1.20 4.30 -12.57
N PHE A 234 0.41 4.96 -13.42
CA PHE A 234 -0.36 4.28 -14.45
C PHE A 234 -0.21 5.00 -15.78
N ASP A 235 -0.17 4.22 -16.85
CA ASP A 235 -0.08 4.71 -18.22
C ASP A 235 -1.11 4.01 -19.09
N LEU A 236 -1.41 4.59 -20.25
CA LEU A 236 -2.13 3.88 -21.30
C LEU A 236 -1.32 2.65 -21.73
N PRO A 237 -1.97 1.55 -22.12
CA PRO A 237 -1.25 0.41 -22.68
C PRO A 237 -0.47 0.86 -23.92
N PRO A 238 0.74 0.31 -24.14
CA PRO A 238 1.49 0.61 -25.36
C PRO A 238 0.64 0.27 -26.58
N GLU A 239 0.62 1.16 -27.58
CA GLU A 239 -0.07 0.89 -28.85
C GLU A 239 0.51 -0.41 -29.42
N GLU A 240 -0.34 -1.44 -29.60
CA GLU A 240 0.07 -2.65 -30.30
C GLU A 240 0.59 -2.22 -31.68
N SER A 241 1.87 -2.47 -31.94
CA SER A 241 2.44 -2.27 -33.26
C SER A 241 1.81 -3.30 -34.21
N VAL A 242 0.74 -2.89 -34.90
CA VAL A 242 0.10 -3.70 -35.96
C VAL A 242 1.06 -3.90 -37.13
#